data_AF-A0A971EJE7-F1
#
_entry.id   AF-A0A971EJE7-F1
#
_cell.length_a   1.000
_cell.length_b   1.000
_cell.length_c   1.000
_cell.angle_alpha   90.00
_cell.angle_beta   90.00
_cell.angle_gamma   90.00
#
_symmetry.space_group_name_H-M   'P 1'
#
loop_
_entity.id
_entity.type
_entity.pdbx_description
1 polymer ?
#
loop_
_entity_poly.entity_id
_entity_poly.type
_entity_poly.pdbx_seq_one_letter_code
_entity_poly.pdbx_strand_id
1 'polypeptide(L)'
;MKIIYHCFGGSHSSVTAAAIHLGMLPTHRLPTSQELLAVPHFDKTGKNDFGIIREMGIDEYGNQVYVLGKKHLGERFNWVLQGMACLMGVEQELVVVNTMVYVNWIMMVRGFLSRRAGVPLVGRPLVCLGTRRAYFDLAALVKTVKIKVAH
;
A
#
# COMPACT_ATOMS: atom_id res chain seq x y z
N MET A 1 4.87 -15.76 -6.81
CA MET A 1 3.76 -15.44 -5.87
C MET A 1 3.00 -14.19 -6.33
N LYS A 2 1.76 -14.02 -5.88
CA LYS A 2 0.97 -12.78 -5.97
C LYS A 2 0.92 -12.12 -4.60
N ILE A 3 1.35 -10.88 -4.49
CA ILE A 3 1.48 -10.15 -3.21
C ILE A 3 0.58 -8.92 -3.26
N ILE A 4 -0.45 -8.86 -2.42
CA ILE A 4 -1.42 -7.77 -2.39
C ILE A 4 -1.24 -6.95 -1.12
N TYR A 5 -0.69 -5.74 -1.25
CA TYR A 5 -0.67 -4.76 -0.18
C TYR A 5 -2.00 -3.99 -0.15
N HIS A 6 -2.65 -3.92 1.01
CA HIS A 6 -3.89 -3.16 1.14
C HIS A 6 -3.92 -2.26 2.37
N CYS A 7 -4.74 -1.22 2.26
CA CYS A 7 -5.16 -0.36 3.35
C CYS A 7 -6.53 0.23 3.05
N PHE A 8 -7.04 1.12 3.90
CA PHE A 8 -8.32 1.79 3.67
C PHE A 8 -8.39 2.45 2.28
N GLY A 9 -7.36 3.25 1.97
CA GLY A 9 -7.32 4.15 0.82
C GLY A 9 -6.71 3.57 -0.44
N GLY A 10 -5.87 2.53 -0.34
CA GLY A 10 -5.10 2.04 -1.48
C GLY A 10 -4.21 3.12 -2.12
N SER A 11 -3.73 4.10 -1.35
CA SER A 11 -3.14 5.34 -1.88
C SER A 11 -1.83 5.75 -1.23
N HIS A 12 -1.61 5.36 0.03
CA HIS A 12 -0.47 5.85 0.82
C HIS A 12 0.34 4.69 1.38
N SER A 13 -0.09 4.08 2.49
CA SER A 13 0.68 3.01 3.16
C SER A 13 0.88 1.77 2.29
N SER A 14 -0.16 1.29 1.61
CA SER A 14 -0.08 0.10 0.75
C SER A 14 0.75 0.35 -0.50
N VAL A 15 0.59 1.52 -1.13
CA VAL A 15 1.37 1.96 -2.29
C VAL A 15 2.84 2.13 -1.92
N THR A 16 3.12 2.75 -0.77
CA THR A 16 4.49 2.93 -0.27
C THR A 16 5.15 1.57 0.02
N ALA A 17 4.44 0.65 0.68
CA ALA A 17 4.95 -0.69 0.94
C ALA A 17 5.25 -1.46 -0.37
N ALA A 18 4.33 -1.42 -1.34
CA ALA A 18 4.55 -2.02 -2.64
C ALA A 18 5.74 -1.40 -3.39
N ALA A 19 5.91 -0.08 -3.32
CA ALA A 19 7.03 0.62 -3.95
C ALA A 19 8.38 0.28 -3.28
N ILE A 20 8.42 0.15 -1.95
CA ILE A 20 9.61 -0.38 -1.24
C ILE A 20 9.88 -1.82 -1.68
N HIS A 21 8.84 -2.65 -1.79
CA HIS A 21 8.96 -4.03 -2.22
C HIS A 21 9.59 -4.14 -3.61
N LEU A 22 9.17 -3.28 -4.54
CA LEU A 22 9.68 -3.25 -5.91
C LEU A 22 11.02 -2.50 -6.07
N GLY A 23 11.65 -2.07 -4.97
CA GLY A 23 12.91 -1.32 -5.02
C GLY A 23 12.80 0.09 -5.60
N MET A 24 11.57 0.61 -5.77
CA MET A 24 11.31 1.97 -6.27
C MET A 24 11.64 3.05 -5.22
N LEU A 25 11.64 2.67 -3.94
CA LEU A 25 11.94 3.55 -2.81
C LEU A 25 13.09 2.99 -1.96
N PRO A 26 13.93 3.85 -1.37
CA PRO A 26 15.13 3.42 -0.64
C PRO A 26 14.79 2.72 0.68
N THR A 27 15.50 1.64 1.02
CA THR A 27 15.27 0.91 2.29
C THR A 27 16.10 1.44 3.46
N HIS A 28 17.20 2.17 3.20
CA HIS A 28 18.19 2.59 4.20
C HIS A 28 18.08 4.07 4.60
N ARG A 29 17.14 4.83 4.01
CA ARG A 29 16.90 6.25 4.35
C ARG A 29 15.44 6.61 4.12
N LEU A 30 15.04 7.77 4.64
CA LEU A 30 13.72 8.33 4.32
C LEU A 30 13.69 8.84 2.86
N PRO A 31 12.58 8.62 2.13
CA PRO A 31 12.38 9.18 0.81
C PRO A 31 12.02 10.66 0.92
N THR A 32 12.42 11.44 -0.06
CA THR A 32 11.93 12.81 -0.27
C THR A 32 10.45 12.81 -0.64
N SER A 33 9.79 13.95 -0.45
CA SER A 33 8.40 14.13 -0.91
C SER A 33 8.28 13.95 -2.42
N GLN A 34 9.30 14.32 -3.19
CA GLN A 34 9.33 14.14 -4.64
C GLN A 34 9.40 12.65 -5.02
N GLU A 35 10.25 11.86 -4.36
CA GLU A 35 10.32 10.41 -4.55
C GLU A 35 8.97 9.75 -4.23
N LEU A 36 8.32 10.12 -3.13
CA LEU A 36 6.99 9.61 -2.79
C LEU A 36 5.93 9.95 -3.84
N LEU A 37 5.90 11.20 -4.31
CA LEU A 37 4.91 11.65 -5.31
C LEU A 37 5.16 11.06 -6.70
N ALA A 38 6.39 10.66 -7.01
CA ALA A 38 6.76 9.98 -8.24
C ALA A 38 6.24 8.54 -8.29
N VAL A 39 5.99 7.91 -7.14
CA VAL A 39 5.48 6.53 -7.09
C VAL A 39 4.12 6.41 -7.82
N PRO A 40 3.93 5.35 -8.63
CA PRO A 40 2.64 5.04 -9.24
C PRO A 40 1.53 4.93 -8.19
N HIS A 41 0.35 5.46 -8.49
CA HIS A 41 -0.83 5.45 -7.61
C HIS A 41 -0.70 6.18 -6.26
N PHE A 42 0.49 6.67 -5.87
CA PHE A 42 0.65 7.37 -4.60
C PHE A 42 -0.18 8.65 -4.60
N ASP A 43 -1.09 8.75 -3.64
CA ASP A 43 -1.98 9.89 -3.48
C ASP A 43 -2.90 10.17 -4.70
N LYS A 44 -3.08 9.17 -5.57
CA LYS A 44 -3.84 9.28 -6.83
C LYS A 44 -5.15 8.47 -6.82
N THR A 45 -5.43 7.71 -5.75
CA THR A 45 -6.64 6.87 -5.66
C THR A 45 -7.92 7.71 -5.47
N GLY A 46 -8.85 7.57 -6.42
CA GLY A 46 -10.17 8.17 -6.46
C GLY A 46 -11.29 7.31 -5.87
N LYS A 47 -12.55 7.76 -6.05
CA LYS A 47 -13.74 7.03 -5.55
C LYS A 47 -14.02 5.74 -6.32
N ASN A 48 -13.65 5.67 -7.59
CA ASN A 48 -13.95 4.53 -8.46
C ASN A 48 -12.88 3.42 -8.39
N ASP A 49 -11.83 3.65 -7.60
CA ASP A 49 -10.70 2.75 -7.46
C ASP A 49 -10.83 1.76 -6.29
N PHE A 50 -11.82 1.94 -5.42
CA PHE A 50 -11.99 1.07 -4.26
C PHE A 50 -12.42 -0.33 -4.68
N GLY A 51 -11.81 -1.34 -4.07
CA GLY A 51 -12.03 -2.75 -4.41
C GLY A 51 -11.29 -3.23 -5.66
N ILE A 52 -10.65 -2.34 -6.43
CA ILE A 52 -9.84 -2.72 -7.59
C ILE A 52 -8.45 -3.14 -7.14
N ILE A 53 -8.02 -4.34 -7.54
CA ILE A 53 -6.64 -4.81 -7.40
C ILE A 53 -5.84 -4.21 -8.56
N ARG A 54 -4.84 -3.39 -8.26
CA ARG A 54 -3.98 -2.77 -9.28
C ARG A 54 -2.57 -3.31 -9.19
N GLU A 55 -2.03 -3.69 -10.32
CA GLU A 55 -0.64 -4.14 -10.42
C GLU A 55 0.32 -2.96 -10.26
N MET A 56 1.38 -3.17 -9.49
CA MET A 56 2.47 -2.22 -9.31
C MET A 56 3.72 -2.64 -10.07
N GLY A 57 3.95 -3.95 -10.25
CA GLY A 57 5.10 -4.50 -10.96
C GLY A 57 5.49 -5.89 -10.48
N ILE A 58 6.66 -6.34 -10.92
CA ILE A 58 7.24 -7.64 -10.58
C ILE A 58 8.54 -7.39 -9.80
N ASP A 59 8.73 -8.09 -8.67
CA ASP A 59 9.93 -7.97 -7.84
C ASP A 59 11.14 -8.74 -8.42
N GLU A 60 12.29 -8.66 -7.76
CA GLU A 60 13.52 -9.33 -8.19
C GLU A 60 13.46 -10.88 -8.15
N TYR A 61 12.43 -11.45 -7.55
CA TYR A 61 12.19 -12.90 -7.44
C TYR A 61 11.06 -13.39 -8.37
N GLY A 62 10.52 -12.52 -9.22
CA GLY A 62 9.41 -12.87 -10.12
C GLY A 62 8.03 -12.84 -9.47
N ASN A 63 7.89 -12.27 -8.27
CA ASN A 63 6.60 -12.10 -7.62
C ASN A 63 5.86 -10.87 -8.16
N GLN A 64 4.58 -11.05 -8.47
CA GLN A 64 3.70 -9.96 -8.89
C GLN A 64 3.19 -9.20 -7.66
N VAL A 65 3.41 -7.89 -7.64
CA VAL A 65 3.05 -7.01 -6.51
C VAL A 65 1.88 -6.13 -6.90
N TYR A 66 0.88 -6.07 -6.02
CA TYR A 66 -0.38 -5.36 -6.22
C TYR A 66 -0.73 -4.47 -5.03
N VAL A 67 -1.61 -3.50 -5.30
CA VAL A 67 -2.20 -2.61 -4.30
C VAL A 67 -3.72 -2.61 -4.36
N LEU A 68 -4.37 -2.45 -3.21
CA LEU A 68 -5.83 -2.30 -3.14
C LEU A 68 -6.28 -1.38 -1.99
N GLY A 69 -7.34 -0.61 -2.25
CA GLY A 69 -8.08 0.17 -1.26
C GLY A 69 -9.36 -0.54 -0.81
N LYS A 70 -9.44 -0.97 0.45
CA LYS A 70 -10.52 -1.83 0.98
C LYS A 70 -11.64 -1.11 1.73
N LYS A 71 -11.56 0.21 1.92
CA LYS A 71 -12.50 0.96 2.77
C LYS A 71 -12.66 0.32 4.16
N HIS A 72 -13.91 0.16 4.61
CA HIS A 72 -14.29 -0.29 5.94
C HIS A 72 -14.33 -1.82 6.08
N LEU A 73 -13.81 -2.57 5.10
CA LEU A 73 -13.80 -4.04 5.17
C LEU A 73 -12.89 -4.61 6.28
N GLY A 74 -12.01 -3.78 6.88
CA GLY A 74 -11.20 -4.16 8.03
C GLY A 74 -10.38 -5.43 7.79
N GLU A 75 -10.27 -6.30 8.79
CA GLU A 75 -9.60 -7.60 8.66
C GLU A 75 -10.40 -8.62 7.84
N ARG A 76 -11.73 -8.44 7.70
CA ARG A 76 -12.57 -9.34 6.89
C ARG A 76 -12.08 -9.43 5.45
N PHE A 77 -11.43 -8.38 4.95
CA PHE A 77 -10.83 -8.36 3.63
C PHE A 77 -9.76 -9.46 3.44
N ASN A 78 -8.94 -9.74 4.46
CA ASN A 78 -7.95 -10.82 4.39
C ASN A 78 -8.66 -12.17 4.23
N TRP A 79 -9.72 -12.39 5.01
CA TRP A 79 -10.48 -13.65 4.96
C TRP A 79 -11.18 -13.86 3.63
N VAL A 80 -11.74 -12.80 3.02
CA VAL A 80 -12.36 -12.90 1.70
C VAL A 80 -11.33 -13.31 0.65
N LEU A 81 -10.16 -12.64 0.59
CA LEU A 81 -9.14 -12.98 -0.41
C LEU A 81 -8.55 -14.37 -0.20
N GLN A 82 -8.31 -14.76 1.06
CA GLN A 82 -7.82 -16.11 1.38
C GLN A 82 -8.87 -17.19 1.07
N GLY A 83 -10.14 -16.94 1.38
CA GLY A 83 -11.24 -17.85 1.01
C GLY A 83 -11.37 -18.01 -0.51
N MET A 84 -11.26 -16.91 -1.26
CA MET A 84 -11.25 -16.97 -2.73
C MET A 84 -10.06 -17.77 -3.27
N ALA A 85 -8.86 -17.57 -2.70
CA ALA A 85 -7.67 -18.31 -3.11
C ALA A 85 -7.82 -19.81 -2.84
N CYS A 86 -8.36 -20.18 -1.67
CA CYS A 86 -8.67 -21.56 -1.31
C CYS A 86 -9.69 -22.21 -2.26
N LEU A 87 -10.77 -21.51 -2.60
CA LEU A 87 -11.76 -22.00 -3.58
C LEU A 87 -11.16 -22.24 -4.96
N MET A 88 -10.11 -21.50 -5.31
CA MET A 88 -9.40 -21.61 -6.58
C MET A 88 -8.18 -22.55 -6.52
N GLY A 89 -7.83 -23.10 -5.35
CA GLY A 89 -6.67 -23.96 -5.16
C GLY A 89 -5.32 -23.25 -5.31
N VAL A 90 -5.27 -21.94 -5.05
CA VAL A 90 -4.08 -21.07 -5.21
C VAL A 90 -3.72 -20.36 -3.91
N GLU A 91 -4.15 -20.87 -2.76
CA GLU A 91 -3.89 -20.28 -1.44
C GLU A 91 -2.40 -20.16 -1.12
N GLN A 92 -1.58 -21.08 -1.63
CA GLN A 92 -0.12 -21.03 -1.47
C GLN A 92 0.55 -20.01 -2.39
N GLU A 93 -0.16 -19.50 -3.41
CA GLU A 93 0.38 -18.51 -4.35
C GLU A 93 0.03 -17.07 -3.96
N LEU A 94 -0.79 -16.85 -2.92
CA LEU A 94 -1.32 -15.54 -2.56
C LEU A 94 -0.87 -15.08 -1.16
N VAL A 95 -0.19 -13.93 -1.12
CA VAL A 95 0.13 -13.23 0.13
C VAL A 95 -0.64 -11.92 0.21
N VAL A 96 -1.47 -11.78 1.25
CA VAL A 96 -2.27 -10.58 1.49
C VAL A 96 -1.69 -9.83 2.68
N VAL A 97 -1.30 -8.57 2.48
CA VAL A 97 -0.56 -7.78 3.47
C VAL A 97 -1.36 -6.54 3.88
N ASN A 98 -1.78 -6.50 5.13
CA ASN A 98 -2.49 -5.37 5.69
C ASN A 98 -1.50 -4.30 6.19
N THR A 99 -1.52 -3.13 5.57
CA THR A 99 -0.68 -1.98 5.97
C THR A 99 -1.44 -0.97 6.83
N MET A 100 -2.72 -1.23 7.16
CA MET A 100 -3.56 -0.27 7.88
C MET A 100 -3.03 0.05 9.28
N VAL A 101 -2.36 -0.90 9.93
CA VAL A 101 -1.78 -0.71 11.27
C VAL A 101 -0.69 0.36 11.32
N TYR A 102 -0.10 0.71 10.17
CA TYR A 102 0.93 1.75 10.03
C TYR A 102 0.37 3.11 9.59
N VAL A 103 -0.94 3.21 9.38
CA VAL A 103 -1.59 4.45 8.98
C VAL A 103 -1.77 5.34 10.21
N ASN A 104 -1.12 6.50 10.19
CA ASN A 104 -1.24 7.50 11.25
C ASN A 104 -2.28 8.59 10.91
N TRP A 105 -2.71 9.33 11.94
CA TRP A 105 -3.73 10.37 11.78
C TRP A 105 -3.31 11.49 10.81
N ILE A 106 -2.02 11.79 10.68
CA ILE A 106 -1.50 12.79 9.73
C ILE A 106 -1.80 12.35 8.28
N MET A 107 -1.62 11.07 7.96
CA MET A 107 -2.02 10.51 6.67
C MET A 107 -3.54 10.60 6.44
N MET A 108 -4.34 10.41 7.49
CA MET A 108 -5.80 10.43 7.42
C MET A 108 -6.38 11.85 7.22
N VAL A 109 -5.75 12.86 7.82
CA VAL A 109 -6.19 14.27 7.81
C VAL A 109 -6.35 14.81 6.38
N ARG A 110 -5.55 14.33 5.42
CA ARG A 110 -5.72 14.68 4.00
C ARG A 110 -7.00 14.14 3.37
N GLY A 111 -7.49 12.99 3.84
CA GLY A 111 -8.76 12.42 3.41
C GLY A 111 -9.96 13.29 3.79
N PHE A 112 -9.83 14.11 4.83
CA PHE A 112 -10.84 15.05 5.30
C PHE A 112 -10.71 16.42 4.62
N LEU A 113 -9.51 16.98 4.55
CA LEU A 113 -9.25 18.30 3.96
C LEU A 113 -9.35 18.31 2.43
N SER A 114 -8.71 17.36 1.72
CA SER A 114 -8.66 17.41 0.25
C SER A 114 -9.98 17.00 -0.43
N ARG A 115 -10.82 16.20 0.25
CA ARG A 115 -12.10 15.71 -0.33
C ARG A 115 -13.30 16.60 -0.05
N ARG A 116 -13.26 17.45 0.99
CA ARG A 116 -14.34 18.40 1.31
C ARG A 116 -14.06 19.83 0.84
N ALA A 117 -12.80 20.27 0.79
CA ALA A 117 -12.48 21.67 0.52
C ALA A 117 -12.11 21.98 -0.94
N GLY A 118 -12.04 20.99 -1.84
CA GLY A 118 -11.73 21.23 -3.26
C GLY A 118 -10.30 21.70 -3.55
N VAL A 119 -9.41 21.76 -2.55
CA VAL A 119 -8.00 22.18 -2.71
C VAL A 119 -7.06 20.98 -2.60
N PRO A 120 -6.71 20.30 -3.71
CA PRO A 120 -5.81 19.15 -3.70
C PRO A 120 -4.37 19.50 -3.27
N LEU A 121 -3.95 20.77 -3.35
CA LEU A 121 -2.56 21.19 -3.13
C LEU A 121 -2.10 21.18 -1.66
N VAL A 122 -2.97 21.50 -0.70
CA VAL A 122 -2.57 21.66 0.72
C VAL A 122 -2.38 20.31 1.42
N GLY A 123 -2.95 19.23 0.88
CA GLY A 123 -2.88 17.91 1.49
C GLY A 123 -1.58 17.13 1.24
N ARG A 124 -0.88 17.39 0.12
CA ARG A 124 0.28 16.59 -0.29
C ARG A 124 1.45 16.67 0.70
N PRO A 125 1.82 17.83 1.24
CA PRO A 125 2.89 17.91 2.25
C PRO A 125 2.57 17.09 3.50
N LEU A 126 1.33 17.15 4.00
CA LEU A 126 0.90 16.39 5.18
C LEU A 126 0.96 14.88 4.94
N VAL A 127 0.50 14.40 3.78
CA VAL A 127 0.60 12.97 3.44
C VAL A 127 2.05 12.52 3.33
N CYS A 128 2.92 13.32 2.70
CA CYS A 128 4.34 12.99 2.60
C CYS A 128 4.96 12.92 4.00
N LEU A 129 4.64 13.87 4.89
CA LEU A 129 5.10 13.86 6.28
C LEU A 129 4.60 12.62 7.04
N GLY A 130 3.30 12.34 6.95
CA GLY A 130 2.70 11.15 7.56
C GLY A 130 3.34 9.86 7.05
N THR A 131 3.59 9.76 5.74
CA THR A 131 4.26 8.62 5.09
C THR A 131 5.69 8.45 5.55
N ARG A 132 6.46 9.54 5.59
CA ARG A 132 7.84 9.52 6.10
C ARG A 132 7.89 9.07 7.57
N ARG A 133 6.90 9.45 8.38
CA ARG A 133 6.83 9.03 9.80
C ARG A 133 6.64 7.52 9.97
N ALA A 134 5.86 6.88 9.10
CA ALA A 134 5.62 5.43 9.14
C ALA A 134 6.60 4.61 8.29
N TYR A 135 7.58 5.28 7.67
CA TYR A 135 8.32 4.70 6.55
C TYR A 135 9.17 3.50 6.93
N PHE A 136 9.93 3.59 8.03
CA PHE A 136 10.79 2.49 8.46
C PHE A 136 9.98 1.29 8.95
N ASP A 137 8.81 1.50 9.55
CA ASP A 137 7.91 0.41 9.92
C ASP A 137 7.38 -0.32 8.68
N LEU A 138 7.02 0.44 7.62
CA LEU A 138 6.64 -0.14 6.33
C LEU A 138 7.80 -0.88 5.67
N ALA A 139 9.03 -0.36 5.75
CA ALA A 139 10.22 -1.02 5.22
C ALA A 139 10.52 -2.33 5.96
N ALA A 140 10.37 -2.34 7.30
CA ALA A 140 10.52 -3.54 8.12
C ALA A 140 9.44 -4.58 7.77
N LEU A 141 8.18 -4.16 7.61
CA LEU A 141 7.09 -5.03 7.14
C LEU A 141 7.45 -5.67 5.80
N VAL A 142 7.90 -4.88 4.83
CA VAL A 142 8.26 -5.36 3.49
C VAL A 142 9.41 -6.36 3.55
N LYS A 143 10.42 -6.12 4.39
CA LYS A 143 11.52 -7.07 4.62
C LYS A 143 10.99 -8.42 5.11
N THR A 144 10.09 -8.42 6.10
CA THR A 144 9.45 -9.65 6.60
C THR A 144 8.64 -10.36 5.52
N VAL A 145 7.89 -9.61 4.70
CA VAL A 145 7.13 -10.18 3.58
C VAL A 145 8.06 -10.82 2.56
N LYS A 146 9.15 -10.15 2.17
CA LYS A 146 10.14 -10.69 1.22
C LYS A 146 10.76 -11.99 1.73
N ILE A 147 11.15 -12.06 3.01
CA ILE A 147 11.66 -13.29 3.62
C ILE A 147 10.63 -14.42 3.53
N LYS A 148 9.34 -14.12 3.72
CA LYS A 148 8.25 -15.11 3.66
C LYS A 148 8.04 -15.67 2.24
N VAL A 149 8.30 -14.89 1.19
CA VAL A 149 8.03 -15.27 -0.21
C VAL A 149 9.26 -15.65 -1.01
N ALA A 150 10.45 -15.64 -0.40
CA ALA A 150 11.71 -16.00 -1.04
C ALA A 150 11.92 -17.52 -1.20
N HIS A 151 10.90 -18.33 -0.91
CA HIS A 151 10.92 -19.80 -0.93
C HIS A 151 9.79 -20.33 -1.81
#